data_AF-Q752H7-F1
#
_entry.id   AF-Q752H7-F1
#
_cell.length_a   1.000
_cell.length_b   1.000
_cell.length_c   1.000
_cell.angle_alpha   90.00
_cell.angle_beta   90.00
_cell.angle_gamma   90.00
#
_symmetry.space_group_name_H-M   'P 1'
#
loop_
_entity.id
_entity.type
_entity.pdbx_description
1 polymer ?
#
loop_
_entity_poly.entity_id
_entity_poly.type
_entity_poly.pdbx_seq_one_letter_code
_entity_poly.pdbx_strand_id
1 'polypeptide(L)'
;MSGRLLDLFKPFEAFLPEVIAPERKVPYNQKLIWTAVSLLIFLVLGQIPLYGIVSSEGSDPLQWLRAMLASNRGTLMELGVSPIITSSMIFQFLQGTQLLQVNLESKQDRELFQIAQKVCAIVLTLGQAIVVVLTGNYGSVSNLGIAISLLLILQLVFASFIVLLLDELLIKGYGLGSGISLFTATNIAEQIFWKAFAPTTVNNGRGTEFEGAVVALFHLLSVRKDKKRALVEAFYRDYLPNMFQVLSTVFVFLFVLYLQGFRYELPVRSTRTRGQVGSYPIKLFYTSNTPIMLQSALTSNIFLTSQLLYQKFPNNPIVKMLGVWGTRSDAPYSPNAAISGLSYYIQPPFSFTEALLDPIKTVVYVTFVLGACAMFSRTWIDVSGTSPRDVSKQFKEQGLVINGRRETSVYRELKKVIPTAAAFGGATIGALSVGSDLLGTLGSGTSILMATTTIYGYYETAAKEGGFAKNLVAGFSEML
;
A
#
# COMPACT_ATOMS: atom_id res chain seq x y z
N MET A 1 6.98 25.11 -32.77
CA MET A 1 7.91 25.83 -31.88
C MET A 1 7.17 26.36 -30.65
N SER A 2 6.59 25.46 -29.85
CA SER A 2 6.04 25.80 -28.53
C SER A 2 6.97 25.13 -27.54
N GLY A 3 7.73 25.92 -26.78
CA GLY A 3 8.68 25.42 -25.79
C GLY A 3 7.98 24.47 -24.83
N ARG A 4 8.11 23.16 -25.06
CA ARG A 4 7.60 22.15 -24.15
C ARG A 4 8.47 22.27 -22.91
N LEU A 5 7.86 22.48 -21.74
CA LEU A 5 8.53 22.42 -20.43
C LEU A 5 9.45 21.19 -20.28
N LEU A 6 9.15 20.14 -21.05
CA LEU A 6 9.92 18.91 -21.14
C LEU A 6 11.31 19.08 -21.79
N ASP A 7 11.51 20.02 -22.73
CA ASP A 7 12.84 20.29 -23.32
C ASP A 7 13.82 20.93 -22.33
N LEU A 8 13.32 21.55 -21.26
CA LEU A 8 14.16 22.10 -20.18
C LEU A 8 14.91 21.00 -19.41
N PHE A 9 14.42 19.75 -19.48
CA PHE A 9 14.99 18.60 -18.75
C PHE A 9 15.99 17.76 -19.57
N LYS A 10 16.07 17.96 -20.89
CA LYS A 10 17.07 17.32 -21.75
C LYS A 10 18.53 17.45 -21.26
N PRO A 11 19.01 18.59 -20.70
CA PRO A 11 20.39 18.63 -20.19
C PRO A 11 20.60 17.76 -18.94
N PHE A 12 19.55 17.40 -18.20
CA PHE A 12 19.65 16.50 -17.05
C PHE A 12 19.70 15.02 -17.46
N GLU A 13 19.29 14.68 -18.68
CA GLU A 13 19.28 13.31 -19.22
C GLU A 13 20.68 12.67 -19.19
N ALA A 14 21.74 13.44 -19.49
CA ALA A 14 23.11 12.92 -19.57
C ALA A 14 23.77 12.64 -18.20
N PHE A 15 23.28 13.24 -17.11
CA PHE A 15 23.90 13.12 -15.78
C PHE A 15 23.22 12.09 -14.88
N LEU A 16 22.05 11.60 -15.27
CA LEU A 16 21.27 10.66 -14.45
C LEU A 16 21.61 9.22 -14.84
N PRO A 17 22.17 8.41 -13.92
CA PRO A 17 22.41 7.01 -14.23
C PRO A 17 21.06 6.30 -14.37
N GLU A 18 20.84 5.67 -15.51
CA GLU A 18 19.61 4.96 -15.85
C GLU A 18 19.90 3.47 -16.02
N VAL A 19 19.06 2.60 -15.46
CA VAL A 19 19.21 1.16 -15.67
C VAL A 19 18.83 0.83 -17.12
N ILE A 20 19.67 0.18 -17.92
CA ILE A 20 19.26 -0.15 -19.30
C ILE A 20 18.12 -1.18 -19.32
N ALA A 21 17.17 -1.04 -20.26
CA ALA A 21 16.15 -2.05 -20.45
C ALA A 21 16.78 -3.33 -21.06
N PRO A 22 16.33 -4.54 -20.70
CA PRO A 22 16.92 -5.75 -21.21
C PRO A 22 16.66 -5.89 -22.71
N GLU A 23 17.73 -6.14 -23.49
CA GLU A 23 17.65 -6.30 -24.95
C GLU A 23 16.82 -7.51 -25.38
N ARG A 24 16.72 -8.52 -24.50
CA ARG A 24 15.94 -9.74 -24.70
C ARG A 24 15.01 -9.96 -23.51
N LYS A 25 13.90 -10.67 -23.76
CA LYS A 25 13.01 -11.08 -22.68
C LYS A 25 13.77 -11.94 -21.66
N VAL A 26 13.88 -11.45 -20.43
CA VAL A 26 14.55 -12.14 -19.31
C VAL A 26 13.71 -13.36 -18.92
N PRO A 27 14.30 -14.55 -18.77
CA PRO A 27 13.58 -15.74 -18.33
C PRO A 27 13.02 -15.58 -16.90
N TYR A 28 11.89 -16.22 -16.62
CA TYR A 28 11.16 -16.10 -15.35
C TYR A 28 12.04 -16.37 -14.11
N ASN A 29 12.89 -17.40 -14.15
CA ASN A 29 13.79 -17.72 -13.03
C ASN A 29 14.78 -16.60 -12.72
N GLN A 30 15.31 -15.93 -13.76
CA GLN A 30 16.19 -14.78 -13.55
C GLN A 30 15.42 -13.59 -13.01
N LYS A 31 14.20 -13.33 -13.50
CA LYS A 31 13.34 -12.28 -12.93
C LYS A 31 13.07 -12.51 -11.44
N LEU A 32 12.80 -13.75 -11.05
CA LEU A 32 12.57 -14.13 -9.64
C LEU A 32 13.82 -13.86 -8.79
N ILE A 33 15.01 -14.25 -9.26
CA ILE A 33 16.28 -14.03 -8.55
C ILE A 33 16.54 -12.52 -8.37
N TRP A 34 16.40 -11.72 -9.43
CA TRP A 34 16.58 -10.26 -9.35
C TRP A 34 15.56 -9.60 -8.41
N THR A 35 14.31 -10.10 -8.42
CA THR A 35 13.27 -9.66 -7.47
C THR A 35 13.64 -10.00 -6.03
N ALA A 36 14.19 -11.19 -5.77
CA ALA A 36 14.62 -11.60 -4.43
C ALA A 36 15.84 -10.81 -3.95
N VAL A 37 16.83 -10.57 -4.81
CA VAL A 37 18.05 -9.81 -4.48
C VAL A 37 17.71 -8.34 -4.17
N SER A 38 16.86 -7.71 -4.97
CA SER A 38 16.42 -6.32 -4.72
C SER A 38 15.62 -6.19 -3.42
N LEU A 39 14.74 -7.14 -3.12
CA LEU A 39 14.00 -7.19 -1.87
C LEU A 39 14.93 -7.40 -0.65
N LEU A 40 15.95 -8.25 -0.78
CA LEU A 40 16.94 -8.45 0.29
C LEU A 40 17.72 -7.17 0.57
N ILE A 41 18.21 -6.48 -0.47
CA ILE A 41 18.91 -5.20 -0.32
C ILE A 41 18.00 -4.18 0.38
N PHE A 42 16.73 -4.12 -0.02
CA PHE A 42 15.74 -3.25 0.62
C PHE A 42 15.55 -3.57 2.11
N LEU A 43 15.37 -4.85 2.48
CA LEU A 43 15.26 -5.25 3.90
C LEU A 43 16.51 -4.91 4.71
N VAL A 44 17.70 -5.13 4.16
CA VAL A 44 18.97 -4.81 4.84
C VAL A 44 19.09 -3.29 5.04
N LEU A 45 18.78 -2.48 4.03
CA LEU A 45 18.75 -1.01 4.16
C LEU A 45 17.72 -0.56 5.21
N GLY A 46 16.60 -1.28 5.32
CA GLY A 46 15.52 -0.99 6.27
C GLY A 46 15.88 -1.24 7.74
N GLN A 47 16.96 -1.98 8.01
CA GLN A 47 17.39 -2.39 9.36
C GLN A 47 18.67 -1.70 9.83
N ILE A 48 19.44 -1.07 8.93
CA ILE A 48 20.67 -0.35 9.30
C ILE A 48 20.31 1.04 9.86
N PRO A 49 20.66 1.35 11.13
CA PRO A 49 20.38 2.64 11.72
C PRO A 49 21.23 3.75 11.07
N LEU A 50 20.70 4.98 11.03
CA LEU A 50 21.50 6.12 10.57
C LEU A 50 22.60 6.48 11.58
N TYR A 51 23.71 6.98 11.05
CA TYR A 51 24.74 7.58 11.88
C TYR A 51 24.30 8.97 12.36
N GLY A 52 24.38 9.23 13.66
CA GLY A 52 24.10 10.55 14.25
C GLY A 52 22.74 10.71 14.95
N ILE A 53 21.98 9.62 15.17
CA ILE A 53 20.74 9.67 15.97
C ILE A 53 21.10 9.83 17.45
N VAL A 54 20.95 11.04 17.99
CA VAL A 54 21.19 11.33 19.43
C VAL A 54 19.89 11.28 20.25
N SER A 55 18.73 11.34 19.59
CA SER A 55 17.42 11.28 20.24
C SER A 55 16.41 10.52 19.37
N SER A 56 15.92 9.39 19.87
CA SER A 56 14.92 8.55 19.18
C SER A 56 13.50 8.70 19.78
N GLU A 57 13.33 9.58 20.77
CA GLU A 57 12.10 9.68 21.60
C GLU A 57 11.12 10.77 21.18
N GLY A 58 11.25 11.36 19.99
CA GLY A 58 10.23 12.31 19.50
C GLY A 58 8.89 11.62 19.28
N SER A 59 7.76 12.22 19.66
CA SER A 59 6.43 11.68 19.32
C SER A 59 6.26 11.66 17.79
N ASP A 60 6.03 10.50 17.18
CA ASP A 60 5.78 10.43 15.73
C ASP A 60 4.30 10.66 15.39
N PRO A 61 3.95 11.79 14.74
CA PRO A 61 2.59 11.99 14.23
C PRO A 61 2.27 11.15 12.97
N LEU A 62 3.26 10.47 12.38
CA LEU A 62 3.17 9.87 11.04
C LEU A 62 3.14 8.34 11.02
N GLN A 63 2.80 7.67 12.14
CA GLN A 63 2.82 6.19 12.21
C GLN A 63 1.99 5.54 11.10
N TRP A 64 0.83 6.13 10.77
CA TRP A 64 -0.05 5.67 9.69
C TRP A 64 0.60 5.78 8.31
N LEU A 65 1.34 6.87 8.08
CA LEU A 65 2.00 7.14 6.81
C LEU A 65 3.18 6.18 6.60
N ARG A 66 3.89 5.82 7.67
CA ARG A 66 5.03 4.91 7.60
C ARG A 66 4.66 3.50 7.15
N ALA A 67 3.53 2.97 7.63
CA ALA A 67 3.03 1.68 7.19
C ALA A 67 2.71 1.65 5.68
N MET A 68 2.20 2.76 5.14
CA MET A 68 1.87 2.88 3.72
C MET A 68 3.09 3.16 2.83
N LEU A 69 4.06 3.92 3.32
CA LEU A 69 5.25 4.36 2.57
C LEU A 69 6.49 3.48 2.77
N ALA A 70 6.31 2.32 3.43
CA ALA A 70 7.37 1.37 3.75
C ALA A 70 8.60 2.03 4.41
N SER A 71 8.35 2.91 5.38
CA SER A 71 9.38 3.69 6.07
C SER A 71 9.55 3.20 7.51
N ASN A 72 10.80 3.04 7.93
CA ASN A 72 11.17 2.71 9.31
C ASN A 72 11.89 3.93 9.91
N ARG A 73 11.54 4.30 11.15
CA ARG A 73 12.20 5.44 11.80
C ARG A 73 13.65 5.10 12.10
N GLY A 74 14.54 6.07 11.87
CA GLY A 74 15.92 5.97 12.33
C GLY A 74 16.75 4.93 11.59
N THR A 75 16.26 4.40 10.46
CA THR A 75 17.03 3.58 9.53
C THR A 75 17.24 4.31 8.20
N LEU A 76 18.19 3.85 7.38
CA LEU A 76 18.48 4.44 6.07
C LEU A 76 17.23 4.60 5.17
N MET A 77 16.16 3.87 5.47
CA MET A 77 14.86 3.96 4.81
C MET A 77 13.83 4.89 5.49
N GLU A 78 14.26 5.92 6.22
CA GLU A 78 13.31 6.88 6.81
C GLU A 78 12.42 7.56 5.76
N LEU A 79 12.99 7.98 4.61
CA LEU A 79 12.18 8.53 3.52
C LEU A 79 11.37 7.43 2.80
N GLY A 80 11.79 6.17 2.92
CA GLY A 80 11.15 5.00 2.30
C GLY A 80 10.97 5.19 0.79
N VAL A 81 9.81 4.77 0.30
CA VAL A 81 9.40 4.99 -1.11
C VAL A 81 8.61 6.30 -1.31
N SER A 82 8.57 7.17 -0.31
CA SER A 82 7.74 8.38 -0.33
C SER A 82 8.06 9.36 -1.48
N PRO A 83 9.32 9.66 -1.84
CA PRO A 83 9.62 10.59 -2.94
C PRO A 83 9.23 10.00 -4.31
N ILE A 84 9.31 8.68 -4.43
CA ILE A 84 9.00 7.94 -5.66
C ILE A 84 7.48 7.91 -5.87
N ILE A 85 6.72 7.60 -4.81
CA ILE A 85 5.25 7.58 -4.88
C ILE A 85 4.71 9.00 -5.13
N THR A 86 5.23 10.00 -4.41
CA THR A 86 4.75 11.39 -4.53
C THR A 86 5.04 11.97 -5.92
N SER A 87 6.24 11.76 -6.47
CA SER A 87 6.53 12.15 -7.85
C SER A 87 5.59 11.44 -8.84
N SER A 88 5.39 10.12 -8.69
CA SER A 88 4.48 9.38 -9.56
C SER A 88 3.04 9.91 -9.49
N MET A 89 2.53 10.21 -8.29
CA MET A 89 1.19 10.78 -8.10
C MET A 89 1.07 12.18 -8.72
N ILE A 90 2.08 13.04 -8.58
CA ILE A 90 2.08 14.39 -9.19
C ILE A 90 2.04 14.28 -10.71
N PHE A 91 2.86 13.43 -11.31
CA PHE A 91 2.89 13.26 -12.76
C PHE A 91 1.61 12.59 -13.31
N GLN A 92 1.05 11.62 -12.59
CA GLN A 92 -0.25 11.03 -12.93
C GLN A 92 -1.37 12.08 -12.84
N PHE A 93 -1.35 12.95 -11.84
CA PHE A 93 -2.31 14.04 -11.69
C PHE A 93 -2.18 15.08 -12.82
N LEU A 94 -0.94 15.47 -13.17
CA LEU A 94 -0.68 16.39 -14.28
C LEU A 94 -1.10 15.83 -15.65
N GLN A 95 -0.96 14.51 -15.83
CA GLN A 95 -1.46 13.81 -17.01
C GLN A 95 -3.00 13.78 -17.01
N GLY A 96 -3.62 13.47 -15.87
CA GLY A 96 -5.08 13.38 -15.74
C GLY A 96 -5.81 14.71 -15.90
N THR A 97 -5.19 15.82 -15.47
CA THR A 97 -5.70 17.18 -15.68
C THR A 97 -5.49 17.70 -17.11
N GLN A 98 -4.87 16.90 -17.99
CA GLN A 98 -4.49 17.26 -19.37
C GLN A 98 -3.62 18.52 -19.49
N LEU A 99 -3.05 19.02 -18.38
CA LEU A 99 -2.05 20.09 -18.37
C LEU A 99 -0.79 19.65 -19.12
N LEU A 100 -0.43 18.36 -19.00
CA LEU A 100 0.60 17.72 -19.79
C LEU A 100 -0.04 16.80 -20.83
N GLN A 101 -0.14 17.29 -22.07
CA GLN A 101 -0.52 16.47 -23.23
C GLN A 101 0.68 15.60 -23.66
N VAL A 102 0.94 14.54 -22.90
CA VAL A 102 1.95 13.54 -23.25
C VAL A 102 1.31 12.50 -24.14
N ASN A 103 1.75 12.44 -25.39
CA ASN A 103 1.28 11.41 -26.31
C ASN A 103 2.08 10.13 -26.04
N LEU A 104 1.54 9.24 -25.20
CA LEU A 104 2.18 7.98 -24.79
C LEU A 104 2.48 7.03 -25.96
N GLU A 105 1.90 7.29 -27.14
CA GLU A 105 2.18 6.55 -28.37
C GLU A 105 3.59 6.86 -28.91
N SER A 106 4.13 8.06 -28.65
CA SER A 106 5.49 8.40 -29.04
C SER A 106 6.48 7.87 -28.00
N LYS A 107 7.42 7.03 -28.46
CA LYS A 107 8.49 6.50 -27.61
C LYS A 107 9.30 7.61 -26.92
N GLN A 108 9.58 8.70 -27.65
CA GLN A 108 10.35 9.84 -27.14
C GLN A 108 9.62 10.59 -26.02
N ASP A 109 8.32 10.84 -26.18
CA ASP A 109 7.53 11.53 -25.15
C ASP A 109 7.40 10.68 -23.88
N ARG A 110 7.35 9.34 -24.03
CA ARG A 110 7.34 8.40 -22.91
C ARG A 110 8.66 8.37 -22.15
N GLU A 111 9.79 8.33 -22.86
CA GLU A 111 11.13 8.38 -22.24
C GLU A 111 11.33 9.69 -21.50
N LEU A 112 10.97 10.81 -22.13
CA LEU A 112 11.08 12.14 -21.52
C LEU A 112 10.21 12.29 -20.27
N PHE A 113 9.01 11.70 -20.27
CA PHE A 113 8.14 11.66 -19.09
C PHE A 113 8.76 10.85 -17.94
N GLN A 114 9.36 9.69 -18.23
CA GLN A 114 10.04 8.87 -17.24
C GLN A 114 11.25 9.59 -16.64
N ILE A 115 12.06 10.26 -17.48
CA ILE A 115 13.19 11.07 -17.03
C ILE A 115 12.70 12.23 -16.16
N ALA A 116 11.65 12.95 -16.56
CA ALA A 116 11.10 14.06 -15.78
C ALA A 116 10.58 13.59 -14.41
N GLN A 117 9.90 12.44 -14.34
CA GLN A 117 9.45 11.82 -13.09
C GLN A 117 10.64 11.53 -12.17
N LYS A 118 11.74 10.99 -12.71
CA LYS A 118 12.96 10.69 -11.96
C LYS A 118 13.65 11.93 -11.43
N VAL A 119 13.82 12.96 -12.26
CA VAL A 119 14.40 14.25 -11.84
C VAL A 119 13.61 14.82 -10.67
N CYS A 120 12.28 14.82 -10.80
CA CYS A 120 11.40 15.29 -9.74
C CYS A 120 11.52 14.45 -8.46
N ALA A 121 11.60 13.11 -8.59
CA ALA A 121 11.78 12.23 -7.44
C ALA A 121 13.09 12.55 -6.68
N ILE A 122 14.19 12.81 -7.39
CA ILE A 122 15.48 13.17 -6.79
C ILE A 122 15.42 14.54 -6.11
N VAL A 123 14.79 15.53 -6.75
CA VAL A 123 14.61 16.86 -6.15
C VAL A 123 13.73 16.78 -4.90
N LEU A 124 12.64 16.01 -4.94
CA LEU A 124 11.78 15.78 -3.78
C LEU A 124 12.50 15.05 -2.66
N THR A 125 13.35 14.08 -2.99
CA THR A 125 14.19 13.35 -2.03
C THR A 125 15.13 14.30 -1.30
N LEU A 126 15.83 15.16 -2.04
CA LEU A 126 16.74 16.15 -1.48
C LEU A 126 15.98 17.15 -0.59
N GLY A 127 14.83 17.63 -1.06
CA GLY A 127 13.98 18.54 -0.27
C GLY A 127 13.45 17.89 1.01
N GLN A 128 12.95 16.66 0.95
CA GLN A 128 12.44 15.93 2.11
C GLN A 128 13.56 15.57 3.10
N ALA A 129 14.73 15.15 2.63
CA ALA A 129 15.87 14.87 3.50
C ALA A 129 16.31 16.12 4.28
N ILE A 130 16.36 17.28 3.61
CA ILE A 130 16.66 18.56 4.28
C ILE A 130 15.58 18.88 5.32
N VAL A 131 14.29 18.77 4.96
CA VAL A 131 13.19 19.08 5.88
C VAL A 131 13.22 18.17 7.10
N VAL A 132 13.43 16.87 6.93
CA VAL A 132 13.47 15.89 8.04
C VAL A 132 14.60 16.22 9.01
N VAL A 133 15.79 16.56 8.50
CA VAL A 133 16.95 16.94 9.33
C VAL A 133 16.74 18.29 10.01
N LEU A 134 16.19 19.28 9.31
CA LEU A 134 15.93 20.61 9.87
C LEU A 134 14.78 20.64 10.87
N THR A 135 13.79 19.74 10.74
CA THR A 135 12.67 19.62 11.68
C THR A 135 13.14 19.20 13.09
N GLY A 136 14.40 18.77 13.23
CA GLY A 136 15.02 18.51 14.54
C GLY A 136 14.59 17.20 15.17
N ASN A 137 13.95 16.30 14.42
CA ASN A 137 13.53 14.97 14.89
C ASN A 137 14.71 14.09 15.36
N TYR A 138 15.94 14.46 15.00
CA TYR A 138 17.19 13.78 15.37
C TYR A 138 18.05 14.56 16.38
N GLY A 139 17.58 15.74 16.80
CA GLY A 139 18.28 16.69 17.65
C GLY A 139 18.50 18.02 16.94
N SER A 140 18.53 19.12 17.71
CA SER A 140 18.77 20.47 17.17
C SER A 140 20.09 20.53 16.41
N VAL A 141 20.09 21.15 15.23
CA VAL A 141 21.25 21.31 14.33
C VAL A 141 22.48 21.93 15.05
N SER A 142 22.22 22.69 16.12
CA SER A 142 23.26 23.27 16.98
C SER A 142 24.00 22.26 17.87
N ASN A 143 23.39 21.13 18.20
CA ASN A 143 23.99 20.09 19.06
C ASN A 143 24.64 18.96 18.24
N LEU A 144 24.14 18.67 17.03
CA LEU A 144 24.72 17.65 16.16
C LEU A 144 25.98 18.14 15.41
N GLY A 145 26.16 19.46 15.27
CA GLY A 145 27.22 20.00 14.44
C GLY A 145 26.91 19.85 12.95
N ILE A 146 27.25 20.90 12.18
CA ILE A 146 26.95 21.00 10.74
C ILE A 146 27.47 19.79 9.96
N ALA A 147 28.62 19.23 10.38
CA ALA A 147 29.24 18.07 9.74
C ALA A 147 28.38 16.80 9.85
N ILE A 148 27.79 16.50 11.02
CA ILE A 148 26.96 15.30 11.20
C ILE A 148 25.63 15.49 10.49
N SER A 149 25.04 16.69 10.54
CA SER A 149 23.82 16.98 9.78
C SER A 149 24.02 16.85 8.27
N LEU A 150 25.14 17.32 7.72
CA LEU A 150 25.46 17.16 6.30
C LEU A 150 25.66 15.68 5.93
N LEU A 151 26.34 14.91 6.78
CA LEU A 151 26.57 13.48 6.59
C LEU A 151 25.23 12.70 6.61
N LEU A 152 24.33 13.05 7.51
CA LEU A 152 23.00 12.44 7.61
C LEU A 152 22.16 12.72 6.34
N ILE A 153 22.16 13.97 5.84
CA ILE A 153 21.50 14.31 4.57
C ILE A 153 22.09 13.48 3.42
N LEU A 154 23.42 13.38 3.34
CA LEU A 154 24.08 12.60 2.29
C LEU A 154 23.71 11.11 2.37
N GLN A 155 23.66 10.54 3.58
CA GLN A 155 23.23 9.15 3.79
C GLN A 155 21.78 8.91 3.34
N LEU A 156 20.85 9.78 3.72
CA LEU A 156 19.44 9.68 3.32
C LEU A 156 19.26 9.81 1.81
N VAL A 157 19.95 10.76 1.18
CA VAL A 157 19.90 10.96 -0.28
C VAL A 157 20.47 9.75 -1.00
N PHE A 158 21.60 9.21 -0.55
CA PHE A 158 22.23 8.03 -1.16
C PHE A 158 21.36 6.77 -1.00
N ALA A 159 20.79 6.55 0.18
CA ALA A 159 19.87 5.44 0.41
C ALA A 159 18.62 5.54 -0.47
N SER A 160 18.01 6.73 -0.55
CA SER A 160 16.85 6.97 -1.41
C SER A 160 17.18 6.82 -2.90
N PHE A 161 18.38 7.18 -3.31
CA PHE A 161 18.87 6.99 -4.67
C PHE A 161 19.03 5.51 -5.03
N ILE A 162 19.55 4.69 -4.10
CA ILE A 162 19.60 3.23 -4.28
C ILE A 162 18.19 2.66 -4.44
N VAL A 163 17.23 3.08 -3.60
CA VAL A 163 15.84 2.61 -3.69
C VAL A 163 15.21 3.00 -5.04
N LEU A 164 15.49 4.20 -5.54
CA LEU A 164 15.05 4.64 -6.86
C LEU A 164 15.62 3.77 -7.99
N LEU A 165 16.91 3.44 -7.94
CA LEU A 165 17.53 2.55 -8.93
C LEU A 165 17.00 1.11 -8.84
N LEU A 166 16.70 0.62 -7.63
CA LEU A 166 16.07 -0.69 -7.43
C LEU A 166 14.65 -0.73 -8.00
N ASP A 167 13.85 0.32 -7.84
CA ASP A 167 12.53 0.41 -8.46
C ASP A 167 12.61 0.43 -9.99
N GLU A 168 13.56 1.18 -10.57
CA GLU A 168 13.81 1.18 -12.01
C GLU A 168 14.22 -0.18 -12.55
N LEU A 169 15.11 -0.88 -11.85
CA LEU A 169 15.53 -2.23 -12.21
C LEU A 169 14.32 -3.17 -12.30
N LEU A 170 13.41 -3.09 -11.32
CA LEU A 170 12.20 -3.91 -11.29
C LEU A 170 11.22 -3.53 -12.42
N ILE A 171 10.97 -2.24 -12.62
CA ILE A 171 10.04 -1.73 -13.65
C ILE A 171 10.52 -2.05 -15.08
N LYS A 172 11.84 -2.00 -15.33
CA LYS A 172 12.39 -2.25 -16.67
C LYS A 172 12.35 -3.71 -17.12
N GLY A 173 11.85 -4.61 -16.27
CA GLY A 173 11.57 -5.99 -16.65
C GLY A 173 12.56 -7.02 -16.11
N TYR A 174 13.51 -6.62 -15.25
CA TYR A 174 14.24 -7.57 -14.41
C TYR A 174 13.39 -8.04 -13.23
N GLY A 175 12.31 -7.32 -12.88
CA GLY A 175 11.36 -7.71 -11.84
C GLY A 175 10.12 -8.46 -12.35
N LEU A 176 9.42 -9.12 -11.43
CA LEU A 176 8.07 -9.68 -11.67
C LEU A 176 6.97 -8.60 -11.72
N GLY A 177 7.29 -7.36 -11.33
CA GLY A 177 6.47 -6.18 -11.58
C GLY A 177 7.05 -4.94 -10.90
N SER A 178 6.19 -4.00 -10.49
CA SER A 178 6.64 -2.72 -9.90
C SER A 178 7.34 -2.90 -8.56
N GLY A 179 8.41 -2.14 -8.32
CA GLY A 179 9.15 -2.16 -7.05
C GLY A 179 8.34 -1.57 -5.90
N ILE A 180 7.62 -0.47 -6.12
CA ILE A 180 6.75 0.16 -5.10
C ILE A 180 5.77 -0.84 -4.48
N SER A 181 5.07 -1.62 -5.29
CA SER A 181 4.10 -2.59 -4.79
C SER A 181 4.77 -3.74 -4.03
N LEU A 182 5.95 -4.17 -4.49
CA LEU A 182 6.74 -5.19 -3.79
C LEU A 182 7.19 -4.69 -2.42
N PHE A 183 7.82 -3.51 -2.37
CA PHE A 183 8.38 -2.91 -1.15
C PHE A 183 7.30 -2.65 -0.09
N THR A 184 6.14 -2.14 -0.51
CA THR A 184 5.00 -1.94 0.39
C THR A 184 4.43 -3.27 0.91
N ALA A 185 4.25 -4.27 0.05
CA ALA A 185 3.79 -5.60 0.46
C ALA A 185 4.77 -6.30 1.42
N THR A 186 6.08 -6.17 1.18
CA THR A 186 7.12 -6.74 2.06
C THR A 186 7.12 -6.10 3.44
N ASN A 187 7.03 -4.77 3.54
CA ASN A 187 7.00 -4.10 4.85
C ASN A 187 5.73 -4.49 5.65
N ILE A 188 4.58 -4.57 4.98
CA ILE A 188 3.34 -5.05 5.62
C ILE A 188 3.51 -6.49 6.13
N ALA A 189 4.10 -7.38 5.33
CA ALA A 189 4.35 -8.76 5.73
C ALA A 189 5.33 -8.85 6.91
N GLU A 190 6.40 -8.04 6.89
CA GLU A 190 7.37 -7.92 7.99
C GLU A 190 6.68 -7.48 9.29
N GLN A 191 5.83 -6.46 9.25
CA GLN A 191 5.09 -5.99 10.42
C GLN A 191 4.13 -7.06 10.97
N ILE A 192 3.44 -7.80 10.10
CA ILE A 192 2.54 -8.89 10.51
C ILE A 192 3.35 -10.02 11.16
N PHE A 193 4.47 -10.42 10.55
CA PHE A 193 5.36 -11.45 11.11
C PHE A 193 5.98 -11.02 12.42
N TRP A 194 6.44 -9.76 12.51
CA TRP A 194 7.01 -9.21 13.74
C TRP A 194 5.99 -9.22 14.86
N LYS A 195 4.76 -8.74 14.64
CA LYS A 195 3.70 -8.79 15.67
C LYS A 195 3.30 -10.22 16.06
N ALA A 196 3.41 -11.19 15.16
CA ALA A 196 3.11 -12.59 15.47
C ALA A 196 4.23 -13.28 16.26
N PHE A 197 5.49 -13.01 15.95
CA PHE A 197 6.66 -13.74 16.44
C PHE A 197 7.67 -12.89 17.24
N ALA A 198 7.32 -11.65 17.63
CA ALA A 198 8.23 -10.76 18.35
C ALA A 198 8.83 -11.44 19.60
N PRO A 199 10.17 -11.57 19.67
CA PRO A 199 10.85 -12.18 20.82
C PRO A 199 11.08 -11.18 21.96
N THR A 200 10.65 -9.92 21.80
CA THR A 200 10.74 -8.88 22.81
C THR A 200 9.86 -9.24 24.01
N THR A 201 10.40 -9.01 25.22
CA THR A 201 9.64 -9.15 26.46
C THR A 201 9.34 -7.78 27.01
N VAL A 202 8.09 -7.54 27.39
CA VAL A 202 7.67 -6.34 28.10
C VAL A 202 7.33 -6.77 29.52
N ASN A 203 7.98 -6.16 30.50
CA ASN A 203 7.74 -6.44 31.90
C ASN A 203 6.78 -5.40 32.48
N ASN A 204 5.49 -5.69 32.45
CA ASN A 204 4.43 -4.82 32.99
C ASN A 204 4.19 -5.06 34.51
N GLY A 205 5.23 -5.43 35.26
CA GLY A 205 5.15 -5.63 36.71
C GLY A 205 4.41 -6.90 37.17
N ARG A 206 3.81 -7.67 36.26
CA ARG A 206 3.18 -8.98 36.52
C ARG A 206 4.01 -10.18 36.03
N GLY A 207 5.21 -9.93 35.48
CA GLY A 207 6.11 -10.92 34.93
C GLY A 207 6.64 -10.52 33.55
N THR A 208 7.64 -11.24 33.07
CA THR A 208 8.15 -11.11 31.69
C THR A 208 7.13 -11.71 30.74
N GLU A 209 6.45 -10.86 29.98
CA GLU A 209 5.52 -11.34 28.97
C GLU A 209 6.07 -11.03 27.58
N PHE A 210 6.10 -12.04 26.72
CA PHE A 210 6.51 -11.85 25.34
C PHE A 210 5.45 -11.02 24.59
N GLU A 211 5.92 -10.14 23.71
CA GLU A 211 5.09 -9.29 22.85
C GLU A 211 4.49 -10.09 21.67
N GLY A 212 5.23 -11.09 21.17
CA GLY A 212 4.75 -11.95 20.08
C GLY A 212 3.64 -12.88 20.52
N ALA A 213 2.49 -12.83 19.84
CA ALA A 213 1.31 -13.64 20.16
C ALA A 213 1.61 -15.16 20.21
N VAL A 214 2.45 -15.65 19.29
CA VAL A 214 2.80 -17.08 19.20
C VAL A 214 3.85 -17.47 20.24
N VAL A 215 4.88 -16.64 20.40
CA VAL A 215 5.96 -16.87 21.38
C VAL A 215 5.41 -16.80 22.81
N ALA A 216 4.52 -15.85 23.08
CA ALA A 216 3.81 -15.74 24.35
C ALA A 216 2.95 -16.97 24.63
N LEU A 217 2.24 -17.52 23.62
CA LEU A 217 1.47 -18.75 23.79
C LEU A 217 2.38 -19.92 24.18
N PHE A 218 3.49 -20.12 23.47
CA PHE A 218 4.43 -21.20 23.80
C PHE A 218 5.08 -21.01 25.17
N HIS A 219 5.47 -19.78 25.52
CA HIS A 219 6.04 -19.49 26.83
C HIS A 219 5.03 -19.67 27.98
N LEU A 220 3.81 -19.13 27.84
CA LEU A 220 2.77 -19.24 28.86
C LEU A 220 2.28 -20.68 29.02
N LEU A 221 2.17 -21.44 27.93
CA LEU A 221 1.76 -22.84 27.96
C LEU A 221 2.83 -23.77 28.54
N SER A 222 4.12 -23.43 28.37
CA SER A 222 5.24 -24.22 28.89
C SER A 222 5.56 -23.91 30.34
N VAL A 223 5.46 -22.64 30.76
CA VAL A 223 5.90 -22.19 32.09
C VAL A 223 4.80 -22.29 33.16
N ARG A 224 3.51 -22.11 32.82
CA ARG A 224 2.42 -22.16 33.82
C ARG A 224 1.77 -23.55 33.89
N LYS A 225 1.70 -24.11 35.11
CA LYS A 225 1.07 -25.42 35.41
C LYS A 225 -0.44 -25.45 35.15
N ASP A 226 -1.14 -24.31 35.24
CA ASP A 226 -2.58 -24.20 35.02
C ASP A 226 -2.93 -23.92 33.54
N LYS A 227 -2.98 -24.98 32.74
CA LYS A 227 -3.23 -24.91 31.28
C LYS A 227 -4.51 -24.15 30.91
N LYS A 228 -5.59 -24.23 31.70
CA LYS A 228 -6.86 -23.56 31.38
C LYS A 228 -6.84 -22.05 31.59
N ARG A 229 -6.22 -21.56 32.68
CA ARG A 229 -6.08 -20.12 32.93
C ARG A 229 -5.05 -19.50 32.00
N ALA A 230 -3.94 -20.19 31.74
CA ALA A 230 -2.94 -19.75 30.78
C ALA A 230 -3.51 -19.65 29.36
N LEU A 231 -4.39 -20.58 28.95
CA LEU A 231 -5.06 -20.50 27.64
C LEU A 231 -6.00 -19.29 27.57
N VAL A 232 -6.84 -19.07 28.59
CA VAL A 232 -7.79 -17.93 28.59
C VAL A 232 -7.03 -16.59 28.62
N GLU A 233 -5.97 -16.49 29.41
CA GLU A 233 -5.13 -15.28 29.52
C GLU A 233 -4.27 -15.05 28.26
N ALA A 234 -3.89 -16.12 27.54
CA ALA A 234 -3.23 -16.01 26.23
C ALA A 234 -4.19 -15.72 25.07
N PHE A 235 -5.48 -16.04 25.21
CA PHE A 235 -6.50 -15.76 24.20
C PHE A 235 -7.17 -14.38 24.37
N TYR A 236 -7.32 -13.89 25.61
CA TYR A 236 -8.03 -12.65 25.96
C TYR A 236 -7.14 -11.66 26.73
N ARG A 237 -6.00 -11.26 26.17
CA ARG A 237 -5.11 -10.23 26.72
C ARG A 237 -5.42 -8.88 26.07
N ASP A 238 -6.14 -8.01 26.77
CA ASP A 238 -6.64 -6.75 26.16
C ASP A 238 -5.54 -5.74 25.78
N TYR A 239 -4.33 -5.89 26.30
CA TYR A 239 -3.26 -4.89 26.15
C TYR A 239 -2.15 -5.27 25.17
N LEU A 240 -2.08 -6.53 24.71
CA LEU A 240 -1.02 -7.04 23.83
C LEU A 240 -1.59 -8.02 22.77
N PRO A 241 -0.91 -8.21 21.62
CA PRO A 241 -1.41 -9.01 20.51
C PRO A 241 -1.89 -10.41 20.93
N ASN A 242 -3.18 -10.68 20.73
CA ASN A 242 -3.80 -11.95 21.10
C ASN A 242 -3.66 -13.00 20.00
N MET A 243 -3.66 -14.28 20.40
CA MET A 243 -3.81 -15.40 19.46
C MET A 243 -5.09 -15.27 18.62
N PHE A 244 -6.15 -14.66 19.19
CA PHE A 244 -7.37 -14.33 18.47
C PHE A 244 -7.11 -13.39 17.28
N GLN A 245 -6.21 -12.41 17.43
CA GLN A 245 -5.85 -11.49 16.34
C GLN A 245 -5.09 -12.21 15.24
N VAL A 246 -4.18 -13.14 15.58
CA VAL A 246 -3.48 -13.99 14.61
C VAL A 246 -4.49 -14.82 13.82
N LEU A 247 -5.38 -15.53 14.52
CA LEU A 247 -6.38 -16.40 13.90
C LEU A 247 -7.35 -15.60 13.02
N SER A 248 -7.79 -14.43 13.50
CA SER A 248 -8.60 -13.49 12.74
C SER A 248 -7.88 -13.01 11.47
N THR A 249 -6.60 -12.67 11.58
CA THR A 249 -5.78 -12.24 10.43
C THR A 249 -5.69 -13.34 9.37
N VAL A 250 -5.47 -14.59 9.79
CA VAL A 250 -5.45 -15.75 8.88
C VAL A 250 -6.82 -15.98 8.24
N PHE A 251 -7.89 -15.88 9.02
CA PHE A 251 -9.26 -16.03 8.51
C PHE A 251 -9.60 -14.97 7.46
N VAL A 252 -9.29 -13.69 7.75
CA VAL A 252 -9.46 -12.58 6.80
C VAL A 252 -8.61 -12.81 5.56
N PHE A 253 -7.35 -13.22 5.71
CA PHE A 253 -6.46 -13.49 4.58
C PHE A 253 -7.02 -14.57 3.65
N LEU A 254 -7.47 -15.71 4.20
CA LEU A 254 -8.09 -16.79 3.42
C LEU A 254 -9.39 -16.33 2.75
N PHE A 255 -10.21 -15.56 3.45
CA PHE A 255 -11.45 -15.03 2.91
C PHE A 255 -11.20 -14.05 1.75
N VAL A 256 -10.22 -13.15 1.88
CA VAL A 256 -9.79 -12.24 0.81
C VAL A 256 -9.31 -13.02 -0.41
N LEU A 257 -8.49 -14.06 -0.23
CA LEU A 257 -8.03 -14.91 -1.33
C LEU A 257 -9.20 -15.58 -2.07
N TYR A 258 -10.20 -16.07 -1.33
CA TYR A 258 -11.41 -16.64 -1.93
C TYR A 258 -12.17 -15.59 -2.75
N LEU A 259 -12.36 -14.39 -2.22
CA LEU A 259 -13.06 -13.30 -2.91
C LEU A 259 -12.30 -12.80 -4.15
N GLN A 260 -10.97 -12.80 -4.12
CA GLN A 260 -10.11 -12.43 -5.24
C GLN A 260 -10.29 -13.38 -6.45
N GLY A 261 -10.71 -14.62 -6.21
CA GLY A 261 -10.97 -15.62 -7.24
C GLY A 261 -12.25 -15.38 -8.06
N PHE A 262 -13.15 -14.52 -7.59
CA PHE A 262 -14.40 -14.24 -8.31
C PHE A 262 -14.14 -13.42 -9.58
N ARG A 263 -14.33 -14.07 -10.72
CA ARG A 263 -14.20 -13.48 -12.06
C ARG A 263 -15.42 -13.80 -12.91
N TYR A 264 -15.91 -12.78 -13.59
CA TYR A 264 -16.98 -12.90 -14.58
C TYR A 264 -16.34 -13.01 -15.96
N GLU A 265 -16.33 -14.21 -16.54
CA GLU A 265 -15.72 -14.46 -17.84
C GLU A 265 -16.70 -14.14 -18.97
N LEU A 266 -16.40 -13.11 -19.75
CA LEU A 266 -17.14 -12.78 -20.96
C LEU A 266 -16.51 -13.52 -22.16
N PRO A 267 -17.26 -14.39 -22.87
CA PRO A 267 -16.75 -15.06 -24.05
C PRO A 267 -16.64 -14.07 -25.21
N VAL A 268 -15.41 -13.85 -25.69
CA VAL A 268 -15.09 -12.99 -26.83
C VAL A 268 -14.55 -13.82 -27.99
N ARG A 269 -14.87 -13.39 -29.21
CA ARG A 269 -14.38 -13.99 -30.45
C ARG A 269 -13.70 -12.91 -31.27
N SER A 270 -12.56 -13.24 -31.88
CA SER A 270 -11.91 -12.36 -32.86
C SER A 270 -12.66 -12.39 -34.19
N THR A 271 -12.93 -11.24 -34.78
CA THR A 271 -13.46 -11.11 -36.14
C THR A 271 -12.34 -11.12 -37.19
N ARG A 272 -11.11 -10.76 -36.81
CA ARG A 272 -9.94 -10.76 -37.70
C ARG A 272 -9.42 -12.16 -37.98
N THR A 273 -9.41 -13.01 -36.96
CA THR A 273 -8.91 -14.38 -37.00
C THR A 273 -10.04 -15.33 -36.62
N ARG A 274 -10.67 -15.94 -37.63
CA ARG A 274 -11.73 -16.93 -37.40
C ARG A 274 -11.20 -18.08 -36.54
N GLY A 275 -11.96 -18.45 -35.50
CA GLY A 275 -11.63 -19.56 -34.59
C GLY A 275 -10.89 -19.15 -33.32
N GLN A 276 -10.39 -17.91 -33.22
CA GLN A 276 -9.80 -17.43 -31.97
C GLN A 276 -10.91 -17.05 -30.99
N VAL A 277 -11.24 -18.00 -30.11
CA VAL A 277 -12.12 -17.80 -28.96
C VAL A 277 -11.25 -17.48 -27.75
N GLY A 278 -11.59 -16.40 -27.06
CA GLY A 278 -10.96 -16.03 -25.79
C GLY A 278 -12.03 -15.74 -24.74
N SER A 279 -11.64 -15.81 -23.47
CA SER A 279 -12.44 -15.29 -22.37
C SER A 279 -11.80 -14.00 -21.89
N TYR A 280 -12.59 -12.93 -21.76
CA TYR A 280 -12.15 -11.71 -21.11
C TYR A 280 -12.66 -11.71 -19.66
N PRO A 281 -11.79 -11.97 -18.66
CA PRO A 281 -12.22 -12.02 -17.27
C PRO A 281 -12.38 -10.60 -16.69
N ILE A 282 -13.61 -10.24 -16.32
CA ILE A 282 -13.89 -9.07 -15.50
C ILE A 282 -13.86 -9.55 -14.04
N LYS A 283 -12.79 -9.20 -13.32
CA LYS A 283 -12.68 -9.51 -11.89
C LYS A 283 -13.68 -8.70 -11.08
N LEU A 284 -14.15 -9.26 -9.96
CA LEU A 284 -14.95 -8.54 -8.99
C LEU A 284 -14.22 -7.29 -8.49
N PHE A 285 -12.93 -7.41 -8.21
CA PHE A 285 -12.05 -6.28 -7.90
C PHE A 285 -11.53 -5.62 -9.18
N TYR A 286 -12.43 -5.01 -9.94
CA TYR A 286 -12.11 -4.41 -11.24
C TYR A 286 -11.09 -3.29 -11.15
N THR A 287 -11.20 -2.44 -10.11
CA THR A 287 -10.28 -1.32 -9.86
C THR A 287 -9.09 -1.70 -8.97
N SER A 288 -8.88 -2.99 -8.70
CA SER A 288 -7.81 -3.47 -7.81
C SER A 288 -7.86 -2.72 -6.45
N ASN A 289 -6.70 -2.23 -5.97
CA ASN A 289 -6.53 -1.59 -4.66
C ASN A 289 -6.64 -0.07 -4.69
N THR A 290 -6.83 0.54 -5.85
CA THR A 290 -6.78 2.00 -5.94
C THR A 290 -7.83 2.70 -5.07
N PRO A 291 -9.08 2.20 -4.90
CA PRO A 291 -10.07 2.88 -4.08
C PRO A 291 -9.71 2.86 -2.60
N ILE A 292 -9.19 1.73 -2.09
CA ILE A 292 -8.78 1.62 -0.67
C ILE A 292 -7.53 2.46 -0.41
N MET A 293 -6.60 2.50 -1.37
CA MET A 293 -5.40 3.34 -1.28
C MET A 293 -5.76 4.83 -1.23
N LEU A 294 -6.70 5.28 -2.08
CA LEU A 294 -7.17 6.66 -2.09
C LEU A 294 -7.97 7.02 -0.84
N GLN A 295 -8.86 6.13 -0.37
CA GLN A 295 -9.63 6.35 0.85
C GLN A 295 -8.70 6.43 2.08
N SER A 296 -7.69 5.57 2.16
CA SER A 296 -6.70 5.58 3.24
C SER A 296 -5.84 6.84 3.20
N ALA A 297 -5.37 7.25 2.00
CA ALA A 297 -4.64 8.50 1.83
C ALA A 297 -5.48 9.73 2.22
N LEU A 298 -6.75 9.78 1.82
CA LEU A 298 -7.66 10.86 2.17
C LEU A 298 -7.90 10.91 3.69
N THR A 299 -8.15 9.76 4.31
CA THR A 299 -8.38 9.65 5.75
C THR A 299 -7.12 10.05 6.53
N SER A 300 -5.95 9.60 6.09
CA SER A 300 -4.65 9.98 6.65
C SER A 300 -4.40 11.49 6.55
N ASN A 301 -4.67 12.10 5.39
CA ASN A 301 -4.54 13.54 5.21
C ASN A 301 -5.51 14.34 6.10
N ILE A 302 -6.74 13.85 6.28
CA ILE A 302 -7.71 14.47 7.19
C ILE A 302 -7.23 14.38 8.63
N PHE A 303 -6.71 13.22 9.07
CA PHE A 303 -6.18 13.06 10.42
C PHE A 303 -4.96 13.92 10.68
N LEU A 304 -4.02 13.97 9.73
CA LEU A 304 -2.84 14.83 9.82
C LEU A 304 -3.25 16.31 9.91
N THR A 305 -4.17 16.74 9.04
CA THR A 305 -4.68 18.12 9.06
C THR A 305 -5.39 18.42 10.38
N SER A 306 -6.23 17.50 10.87
CA SER A 306 -6.92 17.63 12.15
C SER A 306 -5.93 17.73 13.32
N GLN A 307 -4.90 16.89 13.34
CA GLN A 307 -3.87 16.89 14.38
C GLN A 307 -3.04 18.18 14.37
N LEU A 308 -2.59 18.64 13.19
CA LEU A 308 -1.86 19.90 13.07
C LEU A 308 -2.70 21.11 13.46
N LEU A 309 -3.99 21.12 13.10
CA LEU A 309 -4.90 22.20 13.43
C LEU A 309 -5.20 22.23 14.93
N TYR A 310 -5.36 21.06 15.56
CA TYR A 310 -5.52 20.93 17.02
C TYR A 310 -4.27 21.37 17.79
N GLN A 311 -3.07 21.03 17.29
CA GLN A 311 -1.82 21.48 17.89
C GLN A 311 -1.61 23.01 17.79
N LYS A 312 -2.00 23.63 16.67
CA LYS A 312 -1.84 25.09 16.49
C LYS A 312 -2.94 25.92 17.14
N PHE A 313 -4.18 25.44 17.16
CA PHE A 313 -5.36 26.20 17.63
C PHE A 313 -6.25 25.36 18.55
N PRO A 314 -5.81 25.08 19.79
CA PRO A 314 -6.58 24.23 20.73
C PRO A 314 -7.95 24.83 21.13
N ASN A 315 -8.14 26.14 20.96
CA ASN A 315 -9.32 26.86 21.48
C ASN A 315 -10.40 27.19 20.44
N ASN A 316 -10.19 26.94 19.14
CA ASN A 316 -11.21 27.28 18.15
C ASN A 316 -12.37 26.26 18.15
N PRO A 317 -13.64 26.70 18.18
CA PRO A 317 -14.79 25.79 18.22
C PRO A 317 -14.87 24.88 16.98
N ILE A 318 -14.45 25.38 15.81
CA ILE A 318 -14.35 24.58 14.57
C ILE A 318 -13.31 23.47 14.71
N VAL A 319 -12.22 23.73 15.43
CA VAL A 319 -11.13 22.75 15.64
C VAL A 319 -11.55 21.68 16.64
N LYS A 320 -12.26 22.06 17.71
CA LYS A 320 -12.89 21.09 18.61
C LYS A 320 -13.95 20.24 17.90
N MET A 321 -14.70 20.81 16.96
CA MET A 321 -15.65 20.07 16.13
C MET A 321 -14.94 19.12 15.15
N LEU A 322 -13.78 19.51 14.61
CA LEU A 322 -12.96 18.69 13.72
C LEU A 322 -12.27 17.52 14.44
N GLY A 323 -11.84 17.68 15.69
CA GLY A 323 -11.15 16.64 16.43
C GLY A 323 -10.33 17.15 17.61
N VAL A 324 -10.68 16.72 18.82
CA VAL A 324 -9.85 16.81 20.03
C VAL A 324 -8.98 15.56 20.08
N TRP A 325 -7.68 15.74 19.87
CA TRP A 325 -6.70 14.68 20.02
C TRP A 325 -6.20 14.66 21.46
N GLY A 326 -6.17 13.49 22.08
CA GLY A 326 -5.62 13.33 23.42
C GLY A 326 -4.97 11.96 23.62
N THR A 327 -4.08 11.87 24.59
CA THR A 327 -3.49 10.61 25.02
C THR A 327 -4.53 9.85 25.83
N ARG A 328 -4.77 8.58 25.50
CA ARG A 328 -5.57 7.70 26.37
C ARG A 328 -4.68 7.25 27.52
N SER A 329 -5.08 7.53 28.76
CA SER A 329 -4.28 7.27 29.98
C SER A 329 -4.00 5.79 30.28
N ASP A 330 -4.48 4.84 29.47
CA ASP A 330 -4.47 3.41 29.82
C ASP A 330 -3.30 2.60 29.21
N ALA A 331 -2.43 3.19 28.39
CA ALA A 331 -1.19 2.53 27.97
C ALA A 331 -0.08 3.54 27.63
N PRO A 332 1.15 3.40 28.17
CA PRO A 332 2.30 4.30 27.92
C PRO A 332 2.73 4.40 26.46
N TYR A 333 2.23 3.51 25.59
CA TYR A 333 2.56 3.41 24.17
C TYR A 333 1.35 3.56 23.24
N SER A 334 0.21 4.06 23.75
CA SER A 334 -0.95 4.27 22.88
C SER A 334 -0.78 5.54 22.03
N PRO A 335 -0.98 5.47 20.70
CA PRO A 335 -0.92 6.64 19.84
C PRO A 335 -1.99 7.64 20.25
N ASN A 336 -1.71 8.94 20.10
CA ASN A 336 -2.68 10.01 20.28
C ASN A 336 -3.95 9.66 19.47
N ALA A 337 -5.04 9.34 20.18
CA ALA A 337 -6.32 9.06 19.56
C ALA A 337 -7.15 10.33 19.56
N ALA A 338 -8.00 10.51 18.54
CA ALA A 338 -9.05 11.50 18.65
C ALA A 338 -10.00 11.02 19.76
N ILE A 339 -10.20 11.82 20.81
CA ILE A 339 -11.09 11.48 21.93
C ILE A 339 -12.51 11.99 21.64
N SER A 340 -12.65 13.04 20.83
CA SER A 340 -13.95 13.57 20.39
C SER A 340 -13.82 14.41 19.11
N GLY A 341 -14.87 14.47 18.27
CA GLY A 341 -14.92 15.31 17.06
C GLY A 341 -15.24 14.53 15.77
N LEU A 342 -15.31 15.22 14.64
CA LEU A 342 -15.62 14.60 13.34
C LEU A 342 -14.53 13.59 12.92
N SER A 343 -13.28 13.83 13.32
CA SER A 343 -12.19 12.86 13.19
C SER A 343 -12.42 11.59 14.01
N TYR A 344 -13.12 11.66 15.15
CA TYR A 344 -13.46 10.48 15.95
C TYR A 344 -14.38 9.53 15.19
N TYR A 345 -15.36 10.05 14.45
CA TYR A 345 -16.27 9.23 13.64
C TYR A 345 -15.61 8.60 12.43
N ILE A 346 -14.54 9.19 11.92
CA ILE A 346 -13.76 8.66 10.79
C ILE A 346 -12.70 7.66 11.29
N GLN A 347 -12.29 7.73 12.55
CA GLN A 347 -11.27 6.83 13.09
C GLN A 347 -11.82 5.40 13.25
N PRO A 348 -11.09 4.37 12.76
CA PRO A 348 -11.50 2.99 12.96
C PRO A 348 -11.66 2.69 14.45
N PRO A 349 -12.71 1.94 14.85
CA PRO A 349 -12.79 1.42 16.22
C PRO A 349 -11.62 0.45 16.44
N PHE A 350 -10.90 0.62 17.55
CA PHE A 350 -9.67 -0.16 17.79
C PHE A 350 -9.96 -1.57 18.30
N SER A 351 -11.17 -1.86 18.76
CA SER A 351 -11.53 -3.14 19.34
C SER A 351 -13.04 -3.39 19.30
N PHE A 352 -13.41 -4.67 19.31
CA PHE A 352 -14.80 -5.13 19.41
C PHE A 352 -15.53 -4.52 20.62
N THR A 353 -14.81 -4.29 21.72
CA THR A 353 -15.32 -3.65 22.94
C THR A 353 -15.71 -2.19 22.71
N GLU A 354 -14.93 -1.42 21.94
CA GLU A 354 -15.29 -0.04 21.56
C GLU A 354 -16.43 0.01 20.56
N ALA A 355 -16.46 -0.93 19.62
CA ALA A 355 -17.53 -1.02 18.63
C ALA A 355 -18.88 -1.29 19.28
N LEU A 356 -18.89 -2.04 20.38
CA LEU A 356 -20.08 -2.34 21.18
C LEU A 356 -20.47 -1.17 22.11
N LEU A 357 -19.49 -0.39 22.60
CA LEU A 357 -19.74 0.72 23.51
C LEU A 357 -20.40 1.90 22.79
N ASP A 358 -19.96 2.21 21.56
CA ASP A 358 -20.51 3.28 20.73
C ASP A 358 -21.02 2.75 19.37
N PRO A 359 -22.19 2.08 19.32
CA PRO A 359 -22.73 1.52 18.08
C PRO A 359 -22.98 2.58 17.00
N ILE A 360 -23.32 3.81 17.39
CA ILE A 360 -23.54 4.93 16.46
C ILE A 360 -22.24 5.28 15.71
N LYS A 361 -21.10 5.28 16.41
CA LYS A 361 -19.78 5.53 15.79
C LYS A 361 -19.47 4.47 14.76
N THR A 362 -19.70 3.20 15.10
CA THR A 362 -19.47 2.06 14.22
C THR A 362 -20.33 2.15 12.96
N VAL A 363 -21.63 2.44 13.09
CA VAL A 363 -22.54 2.56 11.94
C VAL A 363 -22.15 3.71 11.01
N VAL A 364 -21.78 4.87 11.57
CA VAL A 364 -21.33 6.02 10.79
C VAL A 364 -20.01 5.69 10.06
N TYR A 365 -19.05 5.07 10.74
CA TYR A 365 -17.78 4.65 10.13
C TYR A 365 -18.00 3.65 8.99
N VAL A 366 -18.79 2.60 9.23
CA VAL A 366 -19.11 1.57 8.22
C VAL A 366 -19.76 2.23 6.99
N THR A 367 -20.75 3.08 7.21
CA THR A 367 -21.48 3.76 6.11
C THR A 367 -20.56 4.70 5.34
N PHE A 368 -19.71 5.45 6.04
CA PHE A 368 -18.74 6.35 5.43
C PHE A 368 -17.71 5.60 4.59
N VAL A 369 -17.10 4.54 5.13
CA VAL A 369 -16.08 3.75 4.41
C VAL A 369 -16.69 3.05 3.20
N LEU A 370 -17.85 2.39 3.34
CA LEU A 370 -18.53 1.74 2.22
C LEU A 370 -18.94 2.74 1.13
N GLY A 371 -19.51 3.88 1.54
CA GLY A 371 -19.92 4.95 0.62
C GLY A 371 -18.73 5.56 -0.11
N ALA A 372 -17.66 5.88 0.62
CA ALA A 372 -16.42 6.43 0.06
C ALA A 372 -15.75 5.45 -0.91
N CYS A 373 -15.58 4.17 -0.53
CA CYS A 373 -14.97 3.16 -1.40
C CYS A 373 -15.80 2.90 -2.67
N ALA A 374 -17.14 2.86 -2.57
CA ALA A 374 -18.01 2.69 -3.73
C ALA A 374 -17.98 3.91 -4.67
N MET A 375 -18.01 5.13 -4.12
CA MET A 375 -17.88 6.38 -4.88
C MET A 375 -16.52 6.46 -5.58
N PHE A 376 -15.42 6.24 -4.85
CA PHE A 376 -14.08 6.29 -5.42
C PHE A 376 -13.84 5.22 -6.47
N SER A 377 -14.35 4.00 -6.30
CA SER A 377 -14.24 2.95 -7.33
C SER A 377 -14.98 3.35 -8.61
N ARG A 378 -16.17 3.94 -8.50
CA ARG A 378 -16.92 4.42 -9.67
C ARG A 378 -16.20 5.57 -10.38
N THR A 379 -15.74 6.58 -9.66
CA THR A 379 -15.00 7.71 -10.23
C THR A 379 -13.68 7.26 -10.84
N TRP A 380 -13.00 6.29 -10.23
CA TRP A 380 -11.72 5.80 -10.73
C TRP A 380 -11.84 5.15 -12.10
N ILE A 381 -12.92 4.42 -12.39
CA ILE A 381 -13.13 3.79 -13.70
C ILE A 381 -13.22 4.81 -14.83
N ASP A 382 -13.84 5.96 -14.56
CA ASP A 382 -13.96 7.04 -15.52
C ASP A 382 -12.60 7.73 -15.74
N VAL A 383 -11.75 7.81 -14.71
CA VAL A 383 -10.40 8.42 -14.77
C VAL A 383 -9.35 7.48 -15.35
N SER A 384 -9.41 6.19 -15.05
CA SER A 384 -8.40 5.20 -15.46
C SER A 384 -8.52 4.77 -16.93
N GLY A 385 -9.49 5.31 -17.68
CA GLY A 385 -9.73 4.92 -19.07
C GLY A 385 -10.18 3.45 -19.21
N THR A 386 -10.70 2.86 -18.13
CA THR A 386 -11.31 1.52 -18.13
C THR A 386 -12.83 1.61 -18.12
N SER A 387 -13.35 2.78 -18.52
CA SER A 387 -14.78 2.99 -18.67
C SER A 387 -15.35 2.00 -19.70
N PRO A 388 -16.65 1.65 -19.61
CA PRO A 388 -17.28 0.78 -20.60
C PRO A 388 -17.12 1.28 -22.04
N ARG A 389 -16.95 2.60 -22.22
CA ARG A 389 -16.73 3.22 -23.54
C ARG A 389 -15.32 2.95 -24.05
N ASP A 390 -14.31 3.12 -23.22
CA ASP A 390 -12.90 2.93 -23.61
C ASP A 390 -12.59 1.46 -23.86
N VAL A 391 -13.08 0.57 -22.99
CA VAL A 391 -12.96 -0.89 -23.19
C VAL A 391 -13.66 -1.31 -24.48
N SER A 392 -14.84 -0.75 -24.79
CA SER A 392 -15.53 -1.04 -26.05
C SER A 392 -14.76 -0.54 -27.29
N LYS A 393 -14.07 0.61 -27.17
CA LYS A 393 -13.21 1.15 -28.22
C LYS A 393 -11.99 0.25 -28.44
N GLN A 394 -11.34 -0.20 -27.36
CA GLN A 394 -10.24 -1.16 -27.42
C GLN A 394 -10.68 -2.49 -28.04
N PHE A 395 -11.85 -3.01 -27.68
CA PHE A 395 -12.40 -4.22 -28.28
C PHE A 395 -12.61 -4.05 -29.79
N LYS A 396 -13.12 -2.89 -30.22
CA LYS A 396 -13.28 -2.56 -31.64
C LYS A 396 -11.94 -2.46 -32.38
N GLU A 397 -10.93 -1.85 -31.77
CA GLU A 397 -9.58 -1.71 -32.34
C GLU A 397 -8.85 -3.06 -32.46
N GLN A 398 -9.07 -3.97 -31.51
CA GLN A 398 -8.53 -5.33 -31.54
C GLN A 398 -9.34 -6.28 -32.44
N GLY A 399 -10.55 -5.89 -32.84
CA GLY A 399 -11.46 -6.75 -33.62
C GLY A 399 -12.10 -7.85 -32.78
N LEU A 400 -12.38 -7.59 -31.50
CA LEU A 400 -13.03 -8.52 -30.59
C LEU A 400 -14.54 -8.24 -30.51
N VAL A 401 -15.35 -9.29 -30.65
CA VAL A 401 -16.81 -9.25 -30.48
C VAL A 401 -17.25 -10.24 -29.42
N ILE A 402 -18.27 -9.87 -28.64
CA ILE A 402 -18.86 -10.80 -27.67
C ILE A 402 -19.60 -11.90 -28.44
N ASN A 403 -19.39 -13.16 -28.03
CA ASN A 403 -20.04 -14.29 -28.68
C ASN A 403 -21.58 -14.14 -28.63
N GLY A 404 -22.24 -14.27 -29.79
CA GLY A 404 -23.70 -14.18 -29.90
C GLY A 404 -24.28 -12.76 -29.91
N ARG A 405 -23.46 -11.71 -29.93
CA ARG A 405 -23.90 -10.30 -29.92
C ARG A 405 -23.31 -9.54 -31.10
N ARG A 406 -24.07 -8.58 -31.65
CA ARG A 406 -23.57 -7.65 -32.69
C ARG A 406 -22.57 -6.67 -32.05
N GLU A 407 -21.66 -6.12 -32.84
CA GLU A 407 -20.65 -5.14 -32.39
C GLU A 407 -21.27 -3.97 -31.62
N THR A 408 -22.44 -3.47 -32.06
CA THR A 408 -23.15 -2.36 -31.40
C THR A 408 -23.68 -2.70 -30.01
N SER A 409 -23.92 -3.99 -29.73
CA SER A 409 -24.42 -4.46 -28.44
C SER A 409 -23.32 -4.73 -27.41
N VAL A 410 -22.05 -4.76 -27.82
CA VAL A 410 -20.91 -4.95 -26.89
C VAL A 410 -20.88 -3.86 -25.82
N TYR A 411 -21.04 -2.60 -26.23
CA TYR A 411 -21.08 -1.47 -25.30
C TYR A 411 -22.23 -1.58 -24.28
N ARG A 412 -23.41 -2.04 -24.71
CA ARG A 412 -24.58 -2.18 -23.83
C ARG A 412 -24.36 -3.24 -22.75
N GLU A 413 -23.72 -4.36 -23.11
CA GLU A 413 -23.39 -5.43 -22.16
C GLU A 413 -22.30 -4.97 -21.19
N LEU A 414 -21.22 -4.37 -21.68
CA LEU A 414 -20.14 -3.83 -20.84
C LEU A 414 -20.64 -2.74 -19.87
N LYS A 415 -21.57 -1.88 -20.32
CA LYS A 415 -22.19 -0.85 -19.47
C LYS A 415 -23.03 -1.42 -18.33
N LYS A 416 -23.56 -2.65 -18.47
CA LYS A 416 -24.29 -3.32 -17.40
C LYS A 416 -23.34 -3.99 -16.40
N VAL A 417 -22.26 -4.61 -16.89
CA VAL A 417 -21.34 -5.41 -16.08
C VAL A 417 -20.30 -4.56 -15.36
N ILE A 418 -19.59 -3.67 -16.06
CA ILE A 418 -18.42 -2.95 -15.50
C ILE A 418 -18.81 -2.04 -14.32
N PRO A 419 -19.80 -1.13 -14.42
CA PRO A 419 -20.14 -0.24 -13.30
C PRO A 419 -20.69 -1.00 -12.09
N THR A 420 -21.40 -2.10 -12.32
CA THR A 420 -21.93 -2.97 -11.24
C THR A 420 -20.79 -3.70 -10.55
N ALA A 421 -19.86 -4.29 -11.31
CA ALA A 421 -18.68 -4.95 -10.77
C ALA A 421 -17.79 -3.97 -9.99
N ALA A 422 -17.68 -2.73 -10.46
CA ALA A 422 -16.94 -1.67 -9.79
C ALA A 422 -17.54 -1.24 -8.45
N ALA A 423 -18.82 -0.85 -8.46
CA ALA A 423 -19.49 -0.37 -7.27
C ALA A 423 -19.56 -1.47 -6.21
N PHE A 424 -19.88 -2.70 -6.63
CA PHE A 424 -19.93 -3.85 -5.75
C PHE A 424 -18.53 -4.24 -5.26
N GLY A 425 -17.53 -4.29 -6.15
CA GLY A 425 -16.14 -4.57 -5.80
C GLY A 425 -15.57 -3.55 -4.79
N GLY A 426 -15.80 -2.26 -5.01
CA GLY A 426 -15.42 -1.20 -4.08
C GLY A 426 -16.13 -1.31 -2.73
N ALA A 427 -17.43 -1.60 -2.72
CA ALA A 427 -18.18 -1.82 -1.48
C ALA A 427 -17.70 -3.07 -0.73
N THR A 428 -17.42 -4.17 -1.42
CA THR A 428 -16.90 -5.40 -0.79
C THR A 428 -15.50 -5.17 -0.21
N ILE A 429 -14.60 -4.45 -0.90
CA ILE A 429 -13.29 -4.08 -0.35
C ILE A 429 -13.46 -3.22 0.93
N GLY A 430 -14.36 -2.23 0.90
CA GLY A 430 -14.68 -1.42 2.08
C GLY A 430 -15.21 -2.27 3.24
N ALA A 431 -16.13 -3.20 2.96
CA ALA A 431 -16.70 -4.10 3.95
C ALA A 431 -15.65 -5.01 4.58
N LEU A 432 -14.73 -5.53 3.76
CA LEU A 432 -13.60 -6.35 4.22
C LEU A 432 -12.66 -5.56 5.12
N SER A 433 -12.33 -4.31 4.77
CA SER A 433 -11.47 -3.46 5.61
C SER A 433 -12.14 -3.19 6.96
N VAL A 434 -13.42 -2.81 6.95
CA VAL A 434 -14.16 -2.54 8.19
C VAL A 434 -14.31 -3.81 9.04
N GLY A 435 -14.59 -4.96 8.41
CA GLY A 435 -14.71 -6.24 9.11
C GLY A 435 -13.39 -6.68 9.75
N SER A 436 -12.25 -6.44 9.09
CA SER A 436 -10.93 -6.76 9.63
C SER A 436 -10.50 -5.79 10.73
N ASP A 437 -10.79 -4.50 10.59
CA ASP A 437 -10.57 -3.51 11.65
C ASP A 437 -11.42 -3.86 12.90
N LEU A 438 -12.69 -4.25 12.72
CA LEU A 438 -13.59 -4.64 13.81
C LEU A 438 -13.18 -5.94 14.53
N LEU A 439 -12.65 -6.91 13.78
CA LEU A 439 -12.15 -8.16 14.36
C LEU A 439 -10.80 -7.97 15.09
N GLY A 440 -10.16 -6.80 14.97
CA GLY A 440 -8.88 -6.50 15.61
C GLY A 440 -7.74 -7.34 15.04
N THR A 441 -7.53 -7.35 13.72
CA THR A 441 -6.40 -8.06 13.10
C THR A 441 -5.04 -7.45 13.49
N LEU A 442 -3.95 -8.22 13.40
CA LEU A 442 -2.60 -7.77 13.78
C LEU A 442 -2.11 -6.57 12.95
N GLY A 443 -2.56 -6.51 11.69
CA GLY A 443 -2.38 -5.36 10.80
C GLY A 443 -3.71 -4.67 10.53
N SER A 444 -3.66 -3.45 9.99
CA SER A 444 -4.86 -2.78 9.47
C SER A 444 -5.44 -3.60 8.33
N GLY A 445 -6.77 -3.70 8.25
CA GLY A 445 -7.47 -4.39 7.17
C GLY A 445 -7.00 -3.99 5.78
N THR A 446 -6.78 -2.68 5.61
CA THR A 446 -6.28 -2.09 4.36
C THR A 446 -4.90 -2.63 3.97
N SER A 447 -3.98 -2.77 4.93
CA SER A 447 -2.62 -3.25 4.67
C SER A 447 -2.63 -4.72 4.22
N ILE A 448 -3.40 -5.58 4.89
CA ILE A 448 -3.55 -6.99 4.54
C ILE A 448 -4.11 -7.13 3.12
N LEU A 449 -5.17 -6.36 2.80
CA LEU A 449 -5.77 -6.34 1.47
C LEU A 449 -4.75 -5.94 0.40
N MET A 450 -3.98 -4.88 0.62
CA MET A 450 -2.96 -4.40 -0.32
C MET A 450 -1.85 -5.43 -0.55
N ALA A 451 -1.40 -6.12 0.50
CA ALA A 451 -0.37 -7.15 0.38
C ALA A 451 -0.91 -8.37 -0.42
N THR A 452 -2.08 -8.88 -0.06
CA THR A 452 -2.68 -10.07 -0.69
C THR A 452 -2.94 -9.87 -2.18
N THR A 453 -3.53 -8.74 -2.54
CA THR A 453 -3.85 -8.37 -3.93
C THR A 453 -2.60 -8.16 -4.79
N THR A 454 -1.54 -7.58 -4.22
CA THR A 454 -0.23 -7.43 -4.89
C THR A 454 0.39 -8.80 -5.17
N ILE A 455 0.43 -9.69 -4.18
CA ILE A 455 0.94 -11.06 -4.33
C ILE A 455 0.10 -11.83 -5.35
N TYR A 456 -1.22 -11.71 -5.31
CA TYR A 456 -2.10 -12.35 -6.28
C TYR A 456 -1.88 -11.84 -7.71
N GLY A 457 -1.62 -10.54 -7.86
CA GLY A 457 -1.25 -9.94 -9.15
C GLY A 457 0.04 -10.51 -9.73
N TYR A 458 1.06 -10.71 -8.89
CA TYR A 458 2.30 -11.38 -9.31
C TYR A 458 2.06 -12.85 -9.66
N TYR A 459 1.26 -13.57 -8.86
CA TYR A 459 0.90 -14.96 -9.14
C TYR A 459 0.20 -15.11 -10.50
N GLU A 460 -0.80 -14.26 -10.79
CA GLU A 460 -1.51 -14.31 -12.07
C GLU A 460 -0.60 -13.96 -13.25
N THR A 461 0.30 -12.98 -13.08
CA THR A 461 1.27 -12.60 -14.10
C THR A 461 2.24 -13.75 -14.37
N ALA A 462 2.74 -14.40 -13.32
CA ALA A 462 3.59 -15.58 -13.41
C ALA A 462 2.90 -16.77 -14.09
N ALA A 463 1.62 -17.00 -13.78
CA ALA A 463 0.80 -18.03 -14.41
C ALA A 463 0.59 -17.75 -15.90
N LYS A 464 0.31 -16.49 -16.28
CA LYS A 464 0.15 -16.07 -17.68
C LYS A 464 1.44 -16.12 -18.49
N GLU A 465 2.58 -15.77 -17.89
CA GLU A 465 3.90 -15.87 -18.53
C GLU A 465 4.40 -17.33 -18.66
N GLY A 466 3.67 -18.31 -18.12
CA GLY A 466 4.02 -19.72 -18.21
C GLY A 466 5.22 -20.12 -17.35
N GLY A 467 5.59 -19.29 -16.35
CA GLY A 467 6.78 -19.47 -15.52
C GLY A 467 6.79 -20.78 -14.72
N PHE A 468 5.62 -21.34 -14.42
CA PHE A 468 5.46 -22.58 -13.65
C PHE A 468 5.26 -23.84 -14.50
N ALA A 469 4.91 -23.70 -15.79
CA ALA A 469 4.48 -24.83 -16.62
C ALA A 469 5.60 -25.80 -17.02
N LYS A 470 6.87 -25.47 -16.77
CA LYS A 470 8.00 -26.38 -17.08
C LYS A 470 8.50 -27.22 -15.90
N ASN A 471 8.20 -26.86 -14.65
CA ASN A 471 8.90 -27.44 -13.49
C ASN A 471 8.02 -27.86 -12.30
N LEU A 472 6.71 -27.55 -12.26
CA LEU A 472 5.84 -28.06 -11.20
C LEU A 472 5.10 -29.32 -11.67
N VAL A 473 5.52 -30.43 -11.05
CA VAL A 473 4.93 -31.77 -11.07
C VAL A 473 3.40 -31.71 -11.16
N ALA A 474 2.85 -32.54 -12.06
CA ALA A 474 1.44 -32.72 -12.39
C ALA A 474 0.49 -33.11 -11.21
N GLY A 475 0.93 -33.04 -9.96
CA GLY A 475 0.17 -33.48 -8.80
C GLY A 475 -0.65 -32.39 -8.08
N PHE A 476 -0.38 -31.11 -8.31
CA PHE A 476 -1.09 -30.02 -7.62
C PHE A 476 -2.29 -29.43 -8.39
N SER A 477 -2.45 -29.75 -9.68
CA SER A 477 -3.61 -29.31 -10.46
C SER A 477 -4.85 -30.19 -10.29
N GLU A 478 -4.75 -31.33 -9.60
CA GLU A 478 -5.90 -32.20 -9.30
C GLU A 478 -6.50 -31.95 -7.91
N MET A 479 -5.95 -31.03 -7.10
CA MET A 479 -6.43 -30.72 -5.74
C MET A 479 -7.02 -29.30 -5.55
N LEU A 480 -7.15 -28.52 -6.64
CA LEU A 480 -7.91 -27.26 -6.70
C LEU A 480 -8.97 -27.38 -7.79
#